data_AF-A0A8S3JNJ8-F1
#
_entry.id   AF-A0A8S3JNJ8-F1
#
_cell.length_a   1.000
_cell.length_b   1.000
_cell.length_c   1.000
_cell.angle_alpha   90.00
_cell.angle_beta   90.00
_cell.angle_gamma   90.00
#
_symmetry.space_group_name_H-M   'P 1'
#
loop_
_entity.id
_entity.type
_entity.pdbx_description
1 polymer ?
#
loop_
_entity_poly.entity_id
_entity_poly.type
_entity_poly.pdbx_seq_one_letter_code
_entity_poly.pdbx_strand_id
1 'polypeptide(L)'
;IKGVVIDLNSLLKQIQLDQSKRIENKVDEPLAINISNLNNFIDKSTKELNGEFLHSQLLIDCLLRMKPNLTDKNELINLCQKFYENNPKELSLVREFEQNYSSNQAVWWYTRDSFVYRLLNKALRVQNIDLLFLFRFFIRDIEVQLKQYQCSSLVRVYRGQLMSTDELDQLKMSLG
;
A
#
# COMPACT_ATOMS: atom_id res chain seq x y z
N ILE A 1 -2.47 11.77 5.73
CA ILE A 1 -3.67 11.92 6.59
C ILE A 1 -4.41 10.60 6.59
N LYS A 2 -4.23 9.81 7.64
CA LYS A 2 -5.09 8.64 7.91
C LYS A 2 -6.12 9.10 8.96
N GLY A 3 -7.40 9.18 8.58
CA GLY A 3 -8.47 9.58 9.49
C GLY A 3 -9.61 10.33 8.79
N VAL A 4 -10.73 10.47 9.51
CA VAL A 4 -11.87 11.30 9.12
C VAL A 4 -11.71 12.65 9.81
N VAL A 5 -11.61 13.72 9.04
CA VAL A 5 -11.44 15.08 9.55
C VAL A 5 -12.67 15.90 9.17
N ILE A 6 -13.32 16.45 10.18
CA ILE A 6 -14.55 17.26 10.02
C ILE A 6 -14.30 18.77 10.11
N ASP A 7 -13.07 19.18 10.46
CA ASP A 7 -12.67 20.58 10.69
C ASP A 7 -11.37 20.94 9.96
N LEU A 8 -11.32 22.13 9.35
CA LEU A 8 -10.18 22.57 8.54
C LEU A 8 -8.92 22.80 9.36
N ASN A 9 -9.03 23.38 10.56
CA ASN A 9 -7.86 23.63 11.41
C ASN A 9 -7.22 22.31 11.86
N SER A 10 -8.07 21.34 12.20
CA SER A 10 -7.67 19.96 12.51
C SER A 10 -6.96 19.30 11.32
N LEU A 11 -7.46 19.53 10.09
CA LEU A 11 -6.85 19.02 8.87
C LEU A 11 -5.45 19.60 8.64
N LEU A 12 -5.31 20.93 8.73
CA LEU A 12 -4.05 21.63 8.54
C LEU A 12 -3.00 21.19 9.55
N LYS A 13 -3.39 21.05 10.82
CA LYS A 13 -2.49 20.56 11.88
C LYS A 13 -2.03 19.13 11.61
N GLN A 14 -2.93 18.27 11.13
CA GLN A 14 -2.58 16.89 10.79
C GLN A 14 -1.64 16.81 9.57
N ILE A 15 -1.83 17.65 8.55
CA ILE A 15 -0.92 17.74 7.39
C ILE A 15 0.50 18.13 7.82
N GLN A 16 0.63 19.14 8.67
CA GLN A 16 1.93 19.61 9.17
C GLN A 16 2.66 18.54 9.98
N LEU A 17 1.93 17.81 10.84
CA LEU A 17 2.48 16.70 11.61
C LEU A 17 2.93 15.55 10.71
N ASP A 18 2.10 15.17 9.72
CA ASP A 18 2.43 14.13 8.75
C ASP A 18 3.67 14.51 7.92
N GLN A 19 3.80 15.77 7.51
CA GLN A 19 4.97 16.25 6.76
C GLN A 19 6.25 16.17 7.60
N SER A 20 6.20 16.61 8.86
CA SER A 20 7.36 16.59 9.76
C SER A 20 7.83 15.15 10.01
N LYS A 21 6.90 14.24 10.31
CA LYS A 21 7.21 12.81 10.48
C LYS A 21 7.83 12.18 9.22
N ARG A 22 7.42 12.60 8.03
CA ARG A 22 7.99 12.09 6.76
C ARG A 22 9.43 12.54 6.56
N ILE A 23 9.72 13.80 6.88
CA ILE A 23 11.07 14.37 6.80
C ILE A 23 12.01 13.66 7.80
N GLU A 24 11.56 13.44 9.03
CA GLU A 24 12.36 12.81 10.08
C GLU A 24 12.65 11.32 9.82
N ASN A 25 11.65 10.56 9.37
CA ASN A 25 11.77 9.10 9.31
C ASN A 25 12.46 8.56 8.05
N LYS A 26 12.89 9.42 7.09
CA LYS A 26 13.41 9.01 5.76
C LYS A 26 12.61 7.83 5.16
N VAL A 27 11.31 7.75 5.43
CA VAL A 27 10.52 6.63 4.93
C VAL A 27 10.35 6.88 3.44
N ASP A 28 10.84 5.96 2.63
CA ASP A 28 10.53 5.80 1.21
C ASP A 28 9.03 5.53 1.03
N GLU A 29 8.19 6.50 1.39
CA GLU A 29 6.76 6.43 1.21
C GLU A 29 6.21 7.72 0.59
N PRO A 30 6.63 8.07 -0.64
CA PRO A 30 5.65 8.55 -1.59
C PRO A 30 4.94 7.30 -2.11
N LEU A 31 3.74 7.01 -1.58
CA LEU A 31 2.72 6.34 -2.38
C LEU A 31 2.27 7.33 -3.46
N ALA A 32 3.18 7.73 -4.36
CA ALA A 32 2.85 8.36 -5.61
C ALA A 32 2.11 7.33 -6.43
N ILE A 33 0.81 7.53 -6.53
CA ILE A 33 0.06 6.93 -7.62
C ILE A 33 0.59 7.65 -8.86
N ASN A 34 1.60 7.06 -9.54
CA ASN A 34 1.93 7.45 -10.90
C ASN A 34 0.78 6.98 -11.78
N ILE A 35 -0.29 7.78 -11.81
CA ILE A 35 -1.43 7.57 -12.71
C ILE A 35 -0.96 7.73 -14.17
N SER A 36 0.14 8.44 -14.38
CA SER A 36 0.83 8.59 -15.66
C SER A 36 2.35 8.56 -15.42
N ASN A 37 3.03 7.50 -15.85
CA ASN A 37 4.46 7.59 -16.15
C ASN A 37 4.61 8.47 -17.40
N LEU A 38 4.48 9.79 -17.24
CA LEU A 38 4.60 10.75 -18.35
C LEU A 38 6.05 10.84 -18.86
N ASN A 39 7.02 10.34 -18.09
CA ASN A 39 8.43 10.29 -18.49
C ASN A 39 8.73 9.19 -19.54
N ASN A 40 7.78 8.29 -19.82
CA ASN A 40 7.95 7.22 -20.82
C ASN A 40 7.40 7.58 -22.21
N PHE A 41 7.37 8.87 -22.59
CA PHE A 41 6.98 9.28 -23.94
C PHE A 41 7.90 8.73 -25.06
N ILE A 42 9.02 8.09 -24.72
CA ILE A 42 9.98 7.58 -25.69
C ILE A 42 9.75 6.10 -26.04
N ASP A 43 9.09 5.30 -25.20
CA ASP A 43 8.92 3.87 -25.48
C ASP A 43 7.54 3.53 -26.09
N LYS A 44 7.51 3.56 -27.42
CA LYS A 44 6.34 3.38 -28.29
C LYS A 44 5.83 1.93 -28.38
N SER A 45 5.80 1.15 -27.31
CA SER A 45 5.27 -0.23 -27.38
C SER A 45 4.31 -0.62 -26.25
N THR A 46 3.26 0.16 -26.04
CA THR A 46 1.87 -0.28 -25.87
C THR A 46 1.01 0.97 -25.87
N LYS A 47 0.50 1.36 -27.04
CA LYS A 47 -0.36 2.53 -27.17
C LYS A 47 -1.64 2.33 -26.34
N GLU A 48 -1.96 3.35 -25.53
CA GLU A 48 -3.25 3.66 -24.89
C GLU A 48 -3.54 3.14 -23.48
N LEU A 49 -2.81 2.15 -22.96
CA LEU A 49 -2.96 1.72 -21.56
C LEU A 49 -1.60 1.64 -20.88
N ASN A 50 -1.51 2.28 -19.71
CA ASN A 50 -0.33 2.34 -18.85
C ASN A 50 0.13 0.89 -18.55
N GLY A 51 1.10 0.34 -19.30
CA GLY A 51 1.41 -1.09 -19.32
C GLY A 51 1.75 -1.64 -17.93
N GLU A 52 2.47 -0.87 -17.12
CA GLU A 52 2.76 -1.18 -15.72
C GLU A 52 1.51 -1.35 -14.84
N PHE A 53 0.48 -0.54 -15.08
CA PHE A 53 -0.80 -0.66 -14.38
C PHE A 53 -1.51 -1.95 -14.75
N LEU A 54 -1.58 -2.28 -16.05
CA LEU A 54 -2.19 -3.53 -16.51
C LEU A 54 -1.43 -4.74 -15.96
N HIS A 55 -0.09 -4.70 -15.97
CA HIS A 55 0.74 -5.75 -15.36
C HIS A 55 0.47 -5.89 -13.87
N SER A 56 0.33 -4.79 -13.13
CA SER A 56 0.00 -4.81 -11.70
C SER A 56 -1.38 -5.41 -11.45
N GLN A 57 -2.39 -5.07 -12.26
CA GLN A 57 -3.73 -5.65 -12.16
C GLN A 57 -3.71 -7.16 -12.42
N LEU A 58 -3.06 -7.59 -13.50
CA LEU A 58 -2.92 -9.00 -13.84
C LEU A 58 -2.18 -9.78 -12.74
N LEU A 59 -1.13 -9.22 -12.15
CA LEU A 59 -0.41 -9.83 -11.04
C LEU A 59 -1.32 -10.05 -9.82
N ILE A 60 -2.08 -9.03 -9.43
CA ILE A 60 -3.04 -9.13 -8.31
C ILE A 60 -4.11 -10.17 -8.62
N ASP A 61 -4.68 -10.16 -9.82
CA ASP A 61 -5.68 -11.14 -10.25
C ASP A 61 -5.14 -12.57 -10.21
N CYS A 62 -3.89 -12.78 -10.64
CA CYS A 62 -3.22 -14.07 -10.54
C CYS A 62 -3.08 -14.50 -9.07
N LEU A 63 -2.61 -13.63 -8.19
CA LEU A 63 -2.44 -13.92 -6.77
C LEU A 63 -3.77 -14.27 -6.08
N LEU A 64 -4.85 -13.58 -6.42
CA LEU A 64 -6.19 -13.81 -5.87
C LEU A 64 -6.80 -15.15 -6.32
N ARG A 65 -6.49 -15.60 -7.54
CA ARG A 65 -6.99 -16.89 -8.08
C ARG A 65 -6.19 -18.09 -7.56
N MET A 66 -4.97 -17.88 -7.08
CA MET A 66 -4.16 -18.93 -6.48
C MET A 66 -4.79 -19.42 -5.18
N LYS A 67 -4.71 -20.73 -4.93
CA LYS A 67 -5.13 -21.28 -3.64
C LYS A 67 -4.16 -20.79 -2.55
N PRO A 68 -4.67 -20.30 -1.41
CA PRO A 68 -3.83 -19.96 -0.27
C PRO A 68 -3.13 -21.24 0.19
N ASN A 69 -1.87 -21.16 0.57
CA ASN A 69 -1.22 -22.24 1.28
C ASN A 69 -1.23 -21.90 2.77
N LEU A 70 -1.53 -22.89 3.60
CA LEU A 70 -1.46 -22.74 5.05
C LEU A 70 -0.03 -22.42 5.52
N THR A 71 1.00 -22.72 4.72
CA THR A 71 2.39 -22.41 5.04
C THR A 71 2.80 -20.95 4.80
N ASP A 72 2.05 -20.20 3.99
CA ASP A 72 2.44 -18.84 3.58
C ASP A 72 2.59 -17.89 4.76
N LYS A 73 1.66 -17.96 5.71
CA LYS A 73 1.71 -17.16 6.94
C LYS A 73 2.99 -17.49 7.72
N ASN A 74 3.31 -18.78 7.87
CA ASN A 74 4.49 -19.21 8.63
C ASN A 74 5.79 -18.78 7.95
N GLU A 75 5.86 -18.90 6.63
CA GLU A 75 7.00 -18.43 5.83
C GLU A 75 7.16 -16.91 5.91
N LEU A 76 6.07 -16.16 5.81
CA LEU A 76 6.06 -14.70 5.99
C LEU A 76 6.56 -14.30 7.39
N ILE A 77 6.07 -14.97 8.44
CA ILE A 77 6.49 -14.73 9.82
C ILE A 77 8.00 -15.00 9.96
N ASN A 78 8.48 -16.14 9.48
CA ASN A 78 9.90 -16.49 9.55
C ASN A 78 10.79 -15.47 8.83
N LEU A 79 10.36 -14.99 7.66
CA LEU A 79 11.05 -13.93 6.93
C LEU A 79 11.08 -12.64 7.74
N CYS A 80 9.95 -12.23 8.33
CA CYS A 80 9.87 -11.01 9.13
C CYS A 80 10.71 -11.10 10.41
N GLN A 81 10.74 -12.25 11.09
CA GLN A 81 11.55 -12.47 12.28
C GLN A 81 13.05 -12.28 11.98
N LYS A 82 13.53 -12.79 10.84
CA LYS A 82 14.92 -12.57 10.39
C LYS A 82 15.17 -11.12 10.00
N PHE A 83 14.26 -10.52 9.24
CA PHE A 83 14.41 -9.14 8.78
C PHE A 83 14.45 -8.12 9.94
N TYR A 84 13.70 -8.38 11.01
CA TYR A 84 13.61 -7.51 12.18
C TYR A 84 14.41 -8.01 13.39
N GLU A 85 15.37 -8.92 13.21
CA GLU A 85 16.12 -9.55 14.33
C GLU A 85 16.71 -8.53 15.33
N ASN A 86 17.15 -7.36 14.84
CA ASN A 86 17.75 -6.29 15.64
C ASN A 86 16.74 -5.18 16.03
N ASN A 87 15.44 -5.39 15.80
CA ASN A 87 14.38 -4.43 16.09
C ASN A 87 13.32 -5.06 17.01
N PRO A 88 13.47 -4.94 18.35
CA PRO A 88 12.59 -5.60 19.31
C PRO A 88 11.14 -5.08 19.23
N LYS A 89 10.95 -3.82 18.83
CA LYS A 89 9.60 -3.24 18.64
C LYS A 89 8.88 -3.96 17.50
N GLU A 90 9.53 -4.13 16.36
CA GLU A 90 8.93 -4.82 15.22
C GLU A 90 8.74 -6.32 15.47
N LEU A 91 9.69 -6.98 16.13
CA LEU A 91 9.53 -8.38 16.54
C LEU A 91 8.30 -8.59 17.44
N SER A 92 7.99 -7.64 18.32
CA SER A 92 6.77 -7.72 19.14
C SER A 92 5.49 -7.69 18.29
N LEU A 93 5.45 -6.86 17.24
CA LEU A 93 4.33 -6.78 16.30
C LEU A 93 4.22 -8.04 15.43
N VAL A 94 5.37 -8.62 15.03
CA VAL A 94 5.42 -9.88 14.27
C VAL A 94 4.82 -11.03 15.10
N ARG A 95 5.18 -11.15 16.39
CA ARG A 95 4.58 -12.14 17.30
C ARG A 95 3.10 -11.90 17.52
N GLU A 96 2.69 -10.64 17.68
CA GLU A 96 1.29 -10.27 17.83
C GLU A 96 0.48 -10.68 16.59
N PHE A 97 1.00 -10.44 15.38
CA PHE A 97 0.36 -10.87 14.14
C PHE A 97 0.31 -12.40 14.03
N GLU A 98 1.39 -13.09 14.37
CA GLU A 98 1.44 -14.56 14.35
C GLU A 98 0.33 -15.17 15.23
N GLN A 99 0.15 -14.66 16.44
CA GLN A 99 -0.79 -15.18 17.44
C GLN A 99 -2.24 -14.75 17.21
N ASN A 100 -2.45 -13.47 16.86
CA ASN A 100 -3.78 -12.85 16.89
C ASN A 100 -4.40 -12.64 15.50
N TYR A 101 -3.65 -12.86 14.41
CA TYR A 101 -4.20 -12.64 13.07
C TYR A 101 -5.33 -13.63 12.74
N SER A 102 -6.47 -13.06 12.35
CA SER A 102 -7.61 -13.75 11.75
C SER A 102 -8.08 -13.04 10.48
N SER A 103 -8.66 -13.79 9.54
CA SER A 103 -9.07 -13.27 8.22
C SER A 103 -10.13 -12.16 8.29
N ASN A 104 -10.90 -12.07 9.37
CA ASN A 104 -11.87 -10.99 9.63
C ASN A 104 -11.23 -9.70 10.17
N GLN A 105 -9.92 -9.67 10.42
CA GLN A 105 -9.17 -8.49 10.89
C GLN A 105 -8.12 -7.99 9.89
N ALA A 106 -8.06 -8.56 8.68
CA ALA A 106 -7.13 -8.16 7.62
C ALA A 106 -7.11 -6.63 7.33
N VAL A 107 -8.26 -5.97 7.16
CA VAL A 107 -8.29 -4.51 6.91
C VAL A 107 -7.78 -3.71 8.12
N TRP A 108 -8.06 -4.18 9.34
CA TRP A 108 -7.53 -3.56 10.56
C TRP A 108 -5.99 -3.66 10.62
N TRP A 109 -5.44 -4.85 10.36
CA TRP A 109 -3.98 -5.06 10.29
C TRP A 109 -3.33 -4.23 9.17
N TYR A 110 -4.01 -4.09 8.03
CA TYR A 110 -3.55 -3.28 6.91
C TYR A 110 -3.56 -1.78 7.21
N THR A 111 -4.50 -1.30 8.02
CA THR A 111 -4.62 0.14 8.30
C THR A 111 -3.79 0.60 9.50
N ARG A 112 -3.55 -0.30 10.47
CA ARG A 112 -2.67 -0.10 11.62
C ARG A 112 -1.22 0.16 11.18
N ASP A 113 -0.53 1.01 11.92
CA ASP A 113 0.93 1.17 11.78
C ASP A 113 1.64 -0.10 12.27
N SER A 114 1.99 -0.97 11.32
CA SER A 114 2.63 -2.26 11.56
C SER A 114 3.52 -2.66 10.39
N PHE A 115 4.36 -3.68 10.60
CA PHE A 115 5.18 -4.26 9.53
C PHE A 115 4.33 -4.71 8.34
N VAL A 116 3.10 -5.19 8.57
CA VAL A 116 2.20 -5.71 7.54
C VAL A 116 1.85 -4.63 6.53
N TYR A 117 1.40 -3.46 7.01
CA TYR A 117 1.10 -2.30 6.17
C TYR A 117 2.34 -1.90 5.34
N ARG A 118 3.49 -1.75 6.00
CA ARG A 118 4.71 -1.24 5.34
C ARG A 118 5.29 -2.22 4.33
N LEU A 119 5.41 -3.50 4.69
CA LEU A 119 5.98 -4.52 3.83
C LEU A 119 5.08 -4.81 2.62
N LEU A 120 3.76 -4.93 2.82
CA LEU A 120 2.85 -5.14 1.71
C LEU A 120 2.86 -3.95 0.74
N ASN A 121 2.76 -2.72 1.23
CA ASN A 121 2.80 -1.53 0.36
C ASN A 121 4.14 -1.40 -0.38
N LYS A 122 5.26 -1.73 0.28
CA LYS A 122 6.58 -1.77 -0.37
C LYS A 122 6.62 -2.85 -1.46
N ALA A 123 6.14 -4.07 -1.16
CA ALA A 123 6.10 -5.18 -2.10
C ALA A 123 5.27 -4.86 -3.34
N LEU A 124 4.10 -4.23 -3.16
CA LEU A 124 3.25 -3.76 -4.26
C LEU A 124 3.96 -2.70 -5.11
N ARG A 125 4.64 -1.74 -4.48
CA ARG A 125 5.35 -0.66 -5.19
C ARG A 125 6.48 -1.17 -6.08
N VAL A 126 7.29 -2.10 -5.57
CA VAL A 126 8.45 -2.63 -6.31
C VAL A 126 8.14 -3.94 -7.04
N GLN A 127 6.87 -4.35 -7.07
CA GLN A 127 6.40 -5.62 -7.63
C GLN A 127 7.23 -6.83 -7.18
N ASN A 128 7.56 -6.91 -5.88
CA ASN A 128 8.31 -8.05 -5.33
C ASN A 128 7.40 -9.29 -5.32
N ILE A 129 7.51 -10.12 -6.35
CA ILE A 129 6.64 -11.27 -6.58
C ILE A 129 6.75 -12.29 -5.44
N ASP A 130 7.96 -12.58 -4.95
CA ASP A 130 8.16 -13.56 -3.87
C ASP A 130 7.44 -13.13 -2.58
N LEU A 131 7.58 -11.86 -2.21
CA LEU A 131 6.93 -11.31 -1.03
C LEU A 131 5.41 -11.19 -1.23
N LEU A 132 4.95 -10.78 -2.42
CA LEU A 132 3.53 -10.74 -2.75
C LEU A 132 2.88 -12.12 -2.76
N PHE A 133 3.63 -13.14 -3.18
CA PHE A 133 3.20 -14.53 -3.13
C PHE A 133 2.97 -14.96 -1.67
N LEU A 134 3.88 -14.65 -0.75
CA LEU A 134 3.68 -14.89 0.69
C LEU A 134 2.50 -14.09 1.25
N PHE A 135 2.25 -12.88 0.76
CA PHE A 135 1.10 -12.05 1.16
C PHE A 135 -0.24 -12.47 0.51
N ARG A 136 -0.28 -13.45 -0.41
CA ARG A 136 -1.51 -13.75 -1.17
C ARG A 136 -2.71 -14.09 -0.29
N PHE A 137 -2.50 -14.79 0.84
CA PHE A 137 -3.57 -15.07 1.79
C PHE A 137 -4.17 -13.78 2.36
N PHE A 138 -3.30 -12.83 2.73
CA PHE A 138 -3.67 -11.56 3.35
C PHE A 138 -4.32 -10.60 2.34
N ILE A 139 -3.81 -10.54 1.10
CA ILE A 139 -4.40 -9.76 0.00
C ILE A 139 -5.82 -10.22 -0.28
N ARG A 140 -6.05 -11.54 -0.30
CA ARG A 140 -7.38 -12.11 -0.49
C ARG A 140 -8.31 -11.82 0.69
N ASP A 141 -7.82 -11.92 1.93
CA ASP A 141 -8.63 -11.60 3.11
C ASP A 141 -9.02 -10.10 3.13
N ILE A 142 -8.13 -9.20 2.66
CA ILE A 142 -8.46 -7.79 2.42
C ILE A 142 -9.57 -7.67 1.37
N GLU A 143 -9.43 -8.34 0.22
CA GLU A 143 -10.41 -8.30 -0.87
C GLU A 143 -11.82 -8.72 -0.39
N VAL A 144 -11.90 -9.81 0.38
CA VAL A 144 -13.15 -10.31 0.95
C VAL A 144 -13.79 -9.27 1.87
N GLN A 145 -13.01 -8.66 2.78
CA GLN A 145 -13.54 -7.62 3.66
C GLN A 145 -13.95 -6.36 2.92
N LEU A 146 -13.16 -5.91 1.93
CA LEU A 146 -13.50 -4.73 1.14
C LEU A 146 -14.79 -4.94 0.34
N LYS A 147 -15.02 -6.15 -0.18
CA LYS A 147 -16.30 -6.54 -0.80
C LYS A 147 -17.46 -6.51 0.18
N GLN A 148 -17.25 -6.90 1.43
CA GLN A 148 -18.28 -6.87 2.48
C GLN A 148 -18.64 -5.45 2.91
N TYR A 149 -17.67 -4.53 2.93
CA TYR A 149 -17.83 -3.15 3.41
C TYR A 149 -17.87 -2.11 2.28
N GLN A 150 -18.33 -2.49 1.08
CA GLN A 150 -18.44 -1.55 -0.03
C GLN A 150 -19.41 -0.42 0.30
N CYS A 151 -19.02 0.82 -0.02
CA CYS A 151 -19.91 1.96 0.08
C CYS A 151 -21.06 1.80 -0.91
N SER A 152 -22.29 1.85 -0.40
CA SER A 152 -23.52 1.81 -1.21
C SER A 152 -23.86 3.14 -1.88
N SER A 153 -23.18 4.22 -1.48
CA SER A 153 -23.40 5.57 -1.97
C SER A 153 -22.09 6.23 -2.43
N LEU A 154 -22.23 7.25 -3.27
CA LEU A 154 -21.09 8.05 -3.72
C LEU A 154 -20.48 8.79 -2.54
N VAL A 155 -19.20 8.54 -2.28
CA VAL A 155 -18.42 9.24 -1.25
C VAL A 155 -17.33 10.05 -1.92
N ARG A 156 -17.24 11.34 -1.57
CA ARG A 156 -16.11 12.18 -1.96
C ARG A 156 -15.02 12.06 -0.91
N VAL A 157 -13.84 11.60 -1.33
CA VAL A 157 -12.65 11.46 -0.48
C VAL A 157 -11.50 12.28 -1.04
N TYR A 158 -10.55 12.63 -0.17
CA TYR A 158 -9.34 13.37 -0.55
C TYR A 158 -8.11 12.64 -0.04
N ARG A 159 -7.05 12.63 -0.85
CA ARG A 159 -5.76 12.02 -0.50
C ARG A 159 -4.65 13.03 -0.76
N GLY A 160 -3.85 13.30 0.28
CA GLY A 160 -2.62 14.07 0.13
C GLY A 160 -1.56 13.28 -0.63
N GLN A 161 -0.98 13.89 -1.66
CA GLN A 161 0.06 13.32 -2.50
C GLN A 161 1.34 14.15 -2.36
N LEU A 162 2.46 13.50 -2.06
CA LEU A 162 3.76 14.17 -2.12
C LEU A 162 4.18 14.19 -3.59
N MET A 163 4.67 15.35 -4.03
CA MET A 163 4.97 15.60 -5.42
C MET A 163 6.11 16.61 -5.51
N SER A 164 7.04 16.38 -6.43
CA SER A 164 8.06 17.38 -6.79
C SER A 164 7.41 18.56 -7.53
N THR A 165 8.09 19.70 -7.55
CA THR A 165 7.65 20.84 -8.37
C THR A 165 7.55 20.47 -9.85
N ASP A 166 8.47 19.64 -10.33
CA ASP A 166 8.53 19.21 -11.72
C ASP A 166 7.34 18.32 -12.10
N GLU A 167 7.01 17.32 -11.26
CA GLU A 167 5.81 16.49 -11.43
C GLU A 167 4.52 17.32 -11.40
N LEU A 168 4.46 18.33 -10.52
CA LEU A 168 3.32 19.24 -10.42
C LEU A 168 3.16 20.07 -11.69
N ASP A 169 4.26 20.61 -12.23
CA ASP A 169 4.24 21.41 -13.44
C ASP A 169 3.90 20.55 -14.67
N GLN A 170 4.43 19.33 -14.76
CA GLN A 170 4.00 18.35 -15.76
C GLN A 170 2.49 18.08 -15.69
N LEU A 171 1.93 17.90 -14.49
CA LEU A 171 0.50 17.69 -14.29
C LEU A 171 -0.34 18.88 -14.76
N LYS A 172 0.08 20.11 -14.44
CA LYS A 172 -0.57 21.33 -14.94
C LYS A 172 -0.55 21.41 -16.47
N MET A 173 0.55 20.99 -17.10
CA MET A 173 0.68 20.98 -18.56
C MET A 173 -0.10 19.84 -19.23
N SER A 174 -0.38 18.76 -18.51
CA SER A 174 -1.11 17.60 -19.00
C SER A 174 -2.65 17.75 -18.99
N LEU A 175 -3.15 18.94 -18.69
CA LEU A 175 -4.58 19.26 -18.80
C LEU A 175 -5.00 19.21 -20.29
N GLY A 176 -5.87 18.26 -20.62
CA GLY A 176 -6.62 18.20 -21.88
C GLY A 176 -7.79 19.18 -21.91
#